data_AF-A0A164G7I7-F1
#
_entry.id   AF-A0A164G7I7-F1
#
_cell.length_a   1.000
_cell.length_b   1.000
_cell.length_c   1.000
_cell.angle_alpha   90.00
_cell.angle_beta   90.00
_cell.angle_gamma   90.00
#
_symmetry.space_group_name_H-M   'P 1'
#
loop_
_entity.id
_entity.type
_entity.pdbx_description
1 polymer ?
#
loop_
_entity_poly.entity_id
_entity_poly.type
_entity_poly.pdbx_seq_one_letter_code
_entity_poly.pdbx_strand_id
1 'polypeptide(L)'
;GYPVMIKASAGGGGKGLRVAFNDKECFEGFSSCRNEARNSFGDDRVFIEKFVEEPRHIEIQVLGDSHGNVVYLNERECSIQRRHQKVIEEAPSPFISEA
;
A
#
# COMPACT_ATOMS: atom_id res chain seq x y z
N GLY A 1 -4.14 -5.69 17.61
CA GLY A 1 -3.66 -7.08 17.66
C GLY A 1 -3.00 -7.45 16.36
N TYR A 2 -1.98 -8.32 16.43
CA TYR A 2 -1.21 -8.81 15.27
C TYR A 2 -2.03 -9.67 14.29
N PRO A 3 -1.58 -9.85 13.04
CA PRO A 3 -0.44 -9.17 12.41
C PRO A 3 -0.71 -7.69 12.11
N VAL A 4 0.37 -6.91 11.96
CA VAL A 4 0.34 -5.49 11.59
C VAL A 4 1.33 -5.20 10.46
N MET A 5 1.05 -4.16 9.67
CA MET A 5 1.94 -3.67 8.62
C MET A 5 2.54 -2.33 9.05
N ILE A 6 3.87 -2.23 8.98
CA ILE A 6 4.67 -1.05 9.32
C ILE A 6 5.05 -0.37 8.01
N LYS A 7 4.75 0.93 7.88
CA LYS A 7 4.83 1.67 6.62
C LYS A 7 5.52 3.01 6.78
N ALA A 8 6.44 3.31 5.87
CA ALA A 8 7.01 4.65 5.73
C ALA A 8 5.94 5.64 5.26
N SER A 9 5.84 6.82 5.91
CA SER A 9 4.82 7.82 5.58
C SER A 9 5.00 8.43 4.20
N ALA A 10 6.25 8.62 3.76
CA ALA A 10 6.60 9.14 2.43
C ALA A 10 6.99 8.02 1.45
N GLY A 11 6.73 6.75 1.80
CA GLY A 11 7.15 5.60 1.02
C GLY A 11 6.36 5.41 -0.28
N GLY A 12 6.99 4.78 -1.27
CA GLY A 12 6.38 4.43 -2.54
C GLY A 12 7.08 3.25 -3.22
N GLY A 13 6.38 2.59 -4.14
CA GLY A 13 6.95 1.51 -4.96
C GLY A 13 7.35 0.24 -4.19
N GLY A 14 6.64 -0.08 -3.10
CA GLY A 14 6.88 -1.30 -2.31
C GLY A 14 8.06 -1.23 -1.32
N LYS A 15 8.72 -0.08 -1.19
CA LYS A 15 9.81 0.17 -0.22
C LYS A 15 9.26 0.69 1.10
N GLY A 16 9.95 0.40 2.20
CA GLY A 16 9.54 0.83 3.54
C GLY A 16 8.27 0.13 4.04
N LEU A 17 8.10 -1.15 3.70
CA LEU A 17 6.99 -2.00 4.14
C LEU A 17 7.53 -3.23 4.88
N ARG A 18 6.99 -3.52 6.07
CA ARG A 18 7.30 -4.72 6.86
C ARG A 18 6.06 -5.24 7.57
N VAL A 19 5.83 -6.55 7.52
CA VAL A 19 4.79 -7.21 8.30
C VAL A 19 5.41 -7.72 9.61
N ALA A 20 4.70 -7.53 10.72
CA ALA A 20 5.08 -8.06 12.03
C ALA A 20 3.93 -8.88 12.62
N PHE A 21 4.26 -10.06 13.15
CA PHE A 21 3.33 -11.01 13.75
C PHE A 21 3.37 -11.02 15.28
N ASN A 22 4.33 -10.32 15.89
CA ASN A 22 4.52 -10.23 17.34
C ASN A 22 5.30 -8.95 17.73
N ASP A 23 5.42 -8.71 19.04
CA ASP A 23 6.09 -7.53 19.61
C ASP A 23 7.56 -7.41 19.16
N LYS A 24 8.28 -8.53 19.12
CA LYS A 24 9.70 -8.56 18.75
C LYS A 24 9.89 -8.12 17.30
N GLU A 25 9.16 -8.74 16.38
CA GLU A 25 9.18 -8.38 14.96
C GLU A 25 8.72 -6.93 14.74
N CYS A 26 7.76 -6.47 15.53
CA CYS A 26 7.28 -5.09 15.45
C CYS A 26 8.37 -4.09 15.82
N PHE A 27 9.11 -4.35 16.90
CA PHE A 27 10.21 -3.50 17.35
C PHE A 27 11.36 -3.45 16.33
N GLU A 28 11.76 -4.62 15.82
CA GLU A 28 12.82 -4.74 14.80
C GLU A 28 12.37 -4.10 13.47
N GLY A 29 11.16 -4.39 13.03
CA GLY A 29 10.56 -3.88 11.80
C GLY A 29 10.39 -2.36 11.80
N PHE A 30 10.02 -1.77 12.94
CA PHE A 30 9.88 -0.31 13.08
C PHE A 30 11.22 0.39 12.88
N SER A 31 12.26 -0.09 13.55
CA SER A 31 13.62 0.47 13.45
C SER A 31 14.17 0.35 12.02
N SER A 32 13.96 -0.81 11.38
CA SER A 32 14.37 -1.04 9.98
C SER A 32 13.62 -0.12 9.01
N CYS A 33 12.29 -0.03 9.14
CA CYS A 33 11.45 0.79 8.27
C CYS A 33 11.80 2.27 8.38
N ARG A 34 12.04 2.78 9.59
CA ARG A 34 12.48 4.16 9.82
C ARG A 34 13.80 4.49 9.11
N ASN A 35 14.79 3.59 9.20
CA ASN A 35 16.07 3.78 8.55
C ASN A 35 15.94 3.74 7.02
N GLU A 36 15.15 2.80 6.47
CA GLU A 36 14.88 2.73 5.04
C GLU A 36 14.15 3.98 4.54
N ALA A 37 13.19 4.49 5.32
CA ALA A 37 12.43 5.69 5.01
C ALA A 37 13.32 6.93 4.94
N ARG A 38 14.15 7.13 5.97
CA ARG A 38 15.14 8.23 6.01
C ARG A 38 16.08 8.20 4.82
N ASN A 39 16.62 7.03 4.49
CA ASN A 39 17.61 6.89 3.42
C ASN A 39 17.00 7.00 2.02
N SER A 40 15.76 6.54 1.83
CA SER A 40 15.11 6.50 0.51
C SER A 40 14.30 7.76 0.19
N PHE A 41 13.73 8.41 1.22
CA PHE A 41 12.75 9.48 1.05
C PHE A 41 13.07 10.76 1.85
N GLY A 42 14.13 10.75 2.67
CA GLY A 42 14.49 11.90 3.52
C GLY A 42 13.51 12.17 4.68
N ASP A 43 12.55 11.26 4.91
CA ASP A 43 11.51 11.35 5.92
C ASP A 43 11.50 10.06 6.73
N ASP A 44 11.63 10.16 8.05
CA ASP A 44 11.72 9.03 8.97
C ASP A 44 10.41 8.71 9.68
N ARG A 45 9.31 9.38 9.32
CA ARG A 45 7.99 9.10 9.88
C ARG A 45 7.48 7.75 9.40
N VAL A 46 7.01 6.95 10.35
CA VAL A 46 6.48 5.61 10.15
C VAL A 46 5.13 5.50 10.86
N PHE A 47 4.19 4.79 10.26
CA PHE A 47 2.91 4.44 10.88
C PHE A 47 2.65 2.94 10.81
N ILE A 48 1.68 2.48 11.60
CA ILE A 48 1.31 1.07 11.70
C ILE A 48 -0.17 0.93 11.39
N GLU A 49 -0.52 0.00 10.51
CA GLU A 49 -1.89 -0.36 10.17
C GLU A 49 -2.14 -1.85 10.44
N LYS A 50 -3.42 -2.23 10.53
CA LYS A 50 -3.78 -3.64 10.59
C LYS A 50 -3.37 -4.32 9.28
N PHE A 51 -2.64 -5.44 9.37
CA PHE A 51 -2.36 -6.24 8.18
C PHE A 51 -3.61 -7.03 7.81
N VAL A 52 -4.06 -6.87 6.56
CA VAL A 52 -5.15 -7.64 5.98
C VAL A 52 -4.53 -8.86 5.31
N GLU A 53 -4.97 -10.05 5.71
CA GLU A 53 -4.52 -11.30 5.11
C GLU A 53 -5.30 -11.56 3.82
N GLU A 54 -4.60 -12.09 2.81
CA GLU A 54 -5.15 -12.37 1.47
C GLU A 54 -5.95 -11.20 0.85
N PRO A 55 -5.40 -9.95 0.85
CA PRO A 55 -6.14 -8.80 0.35
C PRO A 55 -6.18 -8.80 -1.17
N ARG A 56 -7.23 -8.17 -1.72
CA ARG A 56 -7.24 -7.69 -3.10
C ARG A 56 -6.78 -6.23 -3.15
N HIS A 57 -5.91 -5.88 -4.10
CA HIS A 57 -5.47 -4.50 -4.32
C HIS A 57 -6.28 -3.92 -5.49
N ILE A 58 -7.37 -3.25 -5.15
CA ILE A 58 -8.24 -2.55 -6.10
C ILE A 58 -7.94 -1.05 -6.01
N GLU A 59 -7.77 -0.39 -7.15
CA GLU A 59 -7.58 1.05 -7.21
C GLU A 59 -8.49 1.72 -8.23
N ILE A 60 -8.96 2.94 -7.92
CA ILE A 60 -9.91 3.69 -8.75
C ILE A 60 -9.17 4.82 -9.44
N GLN A 61 -9.33 4.93 -10.76
CA GLN A 61 -8.79 6.07 -11.50
C GLN A 61 -9.72 7.27 -11.34
N VAL A 62 -9.17 8.42 -10.95
CA VAL A 62 -9.92 9.68 -10.84
C VAL A 62 -9.29 10.73 -11.76
N LEU A 63 -10.12 11.56 -12.40
CA LEU A 63 -9.72 12.77 -13.12
C LEU A 63 -10.52 13.94 -12.58
N GLY A 64 -9.86 15.07 -12.32
CA GLY A 64 -10.51 16.31 -11.92
C GLY A 64 -9.91 17.51 -12.63
N ASP A 65 -10.73 18.51 -12.92
CA ASP A 65 -10.29 19.78 -13.51
C ASP A 65 -10.45 20.97 -12.56
N SER A 66 -9.93 22.14 -12.95
CA SER A 66 -10.02 23.37 -12.16
C SER A 66 -11.40 24.04 -12.18
N HIS A 67 -12.35 23.49 -12.94
CA HIS A 67 -13.73 23.98 -13.02
C HIS A 67 -14.67 23.22 -12.08
N GLY A 68 -14.13 22.28 -11.30
CA GLY A 68 -14.88 21.49 -10.33
C GLY A 68 -15.48 20.21 -10.91
N ASN A 69 -15.17 19.85 -12.16
CA ASN A 69 -15.58 18.56 -12.71
C ASN A 69 -14.67 17.46 -12.13
N VAL A 70 -15.28 16.36 -11.69
CA VAL A 70 -14.57 15.18 -11.22
C VAL A 70 -15.27 13.94 -11.78
N VAL A 71 -14.50 13.03 -12.36
CA VAL A 71 -14.98 11.75 -12.86
C VAL A 71 -14.10 10.63 -12.33
N TYR A 72 -14.68 9.44 -12.14
CA TYR A 72 -13.93 8.21 -11.96
C TYR A 72 -13.96 7.41 -13.27
N LEU A 73 -12.87 6.69 -13.57
CA LEU A 73 -12.71 5.86 -14.76
C LEU A 73 -12.55 4.40 -14.35
N ASN A 74 -13.61 3.84 -13.77
CA ASN A 74 -13.64 2.48 -13.20
C ASN A 74 -12.43 2.19 -12.29
N GLU A 75 -12.22 0.92 -12.00
CA GLU A 75 -11.17 0.39 -11.18
C GLU A 75 -10.15 -0.45 -11.97
N ARG A 76 -9.01 -0.69 -11.33
CA ARG A 76 -8.00 -1.65 -11.76
C ARG A 76 -7.80 -2.70 -10.68
N GLU A 77 -7.66 -3.95 -11.10
CA GLU A 77 -7.23 -5.05 -10.27
C GLU A 77 -5.71 -5.18 -10.35
N CYS A 78 -5.04 -4.96 -9.22
CA CYS A 78 -3.58 -4.93 -9.10
C CYS A 78 -3.07 -5.93 -8.04
N SER A 79 -3.86 -6.96 -7.70
CA SER A 79 -3.51 -7.95 -6.67
C SER A 79 -2.30 -8.82 -7.03
N ILE A 80 -1.97 -8.95 -8.32
CA ILE A 80 -0.83 -9.75 -8.77
C ILE A 80 0.46 -8.95 -8.49
N GLN A 81 1.05 -9.24 -7.34
CA GLN A 81 2.21 -8.52 -6.82
C GLN A 81 3.32 -9.47 -6.41
N ARG A 82 4.56 -8.99 -6.49
CA ARG A 82 5.74 -9.65 -5.91
C ARG A 82 6.41 -8.68 -4.97
N ARG A 83 6.52 -9.05 -3.68
CA ARG A 83 7.12 -8.19 -2.62
C ARG A 83 6.50 -6.78 -2.58
N HIS A 84 5.17 -6.70 -2.60
CA HIS A 84 4.40 -5.44 -2.57
C HIS A 84 4.64 -4.49 -3.76
N GLN A 85 5.15 -5.02 -4.87
CA GLN A 85 5.25 -4.33 -6.14
C GLN A 85 4.31 -4.97 -7.15
N LYS A 86 3.55 -4.15 -7.88
CA LYS A 86 2.64 -4.61 -8.92
C LYS A 86 3.43 -5.27 -10.05
N VAL A 87 2.90 -6.38 -10.57
CA VAL A 87 3.52 -7.18 -11.64
C VAL A 87 2.59 -7.29 -12.84
N ILE A 88 1.30 -7.53 -12.58
CA ILE A 88 0.26 -7.54 -13.60
C ILE A 88 -0.89 -6.69 -13.07
N GLU A 89 -1.40 -5.82 -13.92
CA GLU A 89 -2.61 -5.04 -13.69
C GLU A 89 -3.64 -5.32 -14.79
N GLU A 90 -4.91 -5.42 -14.42
CA GLU A 90 -6.03 -5.62 -15.35
C GLU A 90 -7.17 -4.63 -15.06
N ALA A 91 -8.00 -4.35 -16.07
CA ALA A 91 -9.11 -3.41 -15.99
C ALA A 91 -10.26 -3.82 -16.94
N PRO A 92 -11.54 -3.82 -16.48
CA PRO A 92 -11.97 -3.68 -15.08
C PRO A 92 -11.55 -4.90 -14.23
N SER A 93 -11.79 -4.86 -12.92
CA SER A 93 -11.54 -5.99 -12.03
C SER A 93 -12.51 -7.13 -12.34
N PRO A 94 -12.03 -8.37 -12.58
CA PRO A 94 -12.92 -9.53 -12.75
C PRO A 94 -13.54 -10.01 -11.42
N PHE A 95 -13.10 -9.45 -10.28
CA PHE A 95 -13.57 -9.83 -8.95
C PHE A 95 -14.74 -8.96 -8.46
N ILE A 96 -14.78 -7.69 -8.86
CA ILE A 96 -15.86 -6.77 -8.54
C ILE A 96 -17.04 -7.08 -9.46
N SER A 97 -18.21 -7.40 -8.90
CA SER A 97 -19.44 -7.53 -9.69
C SER A 97 -19.93 -6.17 -10.18
N GLU A 98 -20.59 -6.12 -11.33
CA GLU A 98 -21.32 -4.92 -11.76
C GLU A 98 -22.32 -4.49 -10.67
N ALA A 99 -22.44 -3.17 -10.51
CA ALA A 99 -23.41 -2.55 -9.60
C ALA A 99 -24.81 -2.50 -10.24
#